data_AF-A0A258RZE9-F1
#
_entry.id   AF-A0A258RZE9-F1
#
_cell.length_a   1.000
_cell.length_b   1.000
_cell.length_c   1.000
_cell.angle_alpha   90.00
_cell.angle_beta   90.00
_cell.angle_gamma   90.00
#
_symmetry.space_group_name_H-M   'P 1'
#
loop_
_entity.id
_entity.type
_entity.pdbx_description
1 polymer ?
#
loop_
_entity_poly.entity_id
_entity_poly.type
_entity_poly.pdbx_seq_one_letter_code
_entity_poly.pdbx_strand_id
1 'polypeptide(L)' 'MMEFQCWFCGVGIDRDDKSAVLVSVESLWRWADGERGKEDPFQNIYIHSTCAKDRMTGATMELDPSVFDEDD' A
#
# COMPACT_ATOMS: atom_id res chain seq x y z
N MET A 1 2.81 -1.98 21.80
CA MET A 1 1.69 -1.98 20.84
C MET A 1 2.33 -1.96 19.47
N MET A 2 2.00 -2.90 18.57
CA MET A 2 2.51 -2.82 17.19
C MET A 2 1.90 -1.58 16.54
N GLU A 3 2.75 -0.72 15.97
CA GLU A 3 2.35 0.58 15.41
C GLU A 3 1.61 0.41 14.08
N PHE A 4 1.86 -0.68 13.37
CA PHE A 4 1.27 -1.00 12.08
C PHE A 4 0.64 -2.39 12.10
N GLN A 5 -0.56 -2.50 11.53
CA GLN A 5 -1.29 -3.74 11.35
C GLN A 5 -1.68 -3.90 9.89
N CYS A 6 -1.49 -5.11 9.37
CA CYS A 6 -1.87 -5.44 8.02
C CYS A 6 -3.39 -5.39 7.85
N TRP A 7 -3.85 -4.60 6.88
CA TRP A 7 -5.26 -4.41 6.58
C TRP A 7 -5.97 -5.72 6.21
N PHE A 8 -5.29 -6.66 5.55
CA PHE A 8 -5.91 -7.90 5.08
C PHE A 8 -5.99 -9.01 6.15
N CYS A 9 -4.97 -9.15 7.01
CA CYS A 9 -4.91 -10.27 7.96
C CYS A 9 -4.98 -9.84 9.43
N GLY A 10 -4.90 -8.55 9.74
CA GLY A 10 -4.94 -8.00 11.10
C GLY A 10 -3.69 -8.26 11.93
N VAL A 11 -2.69 -8.96 11.40
CA VAL A 11 -1.41 -9.23 12.07
C VAL A 11 -0.52 -8.00 12.01
N GLY A 12 0.29 -7.79 13.04
CA GLY A 12 1.26 -6.70 13.09
C GLY A 12 2.29 -6.78 11.95
N ILE A 13 2.77 -5.62 11.52
CA ILE A 13 3.86 -5.49 10.56
C ILE A 13 5.12 -5.10 11.34
N ASP A 14 6.16 -5.91 11.22
CA ASP A 14 7.45 -5.63 11.86
C ASP A 14 8.19 -4.54 11.09
N ARG A 15 8.88 -3.64 11.80
CA ARG A 15 9.65 -2.55 11.18
C ARG A 15 10.81 -3.05 10.30
N ASP A 16 11.26 -4.27 10.54
CA ASP A 16 12.31 -4.91 9.76
C ASP A 16 11.78 -5.62 8.51
N ASP A 17 10.46 -5.67 8.32
CA ASP A 17 9.83 -6.10 7.07
C ASP A 17 10.05 -5.03 5.99
N LYS A 18 11.19 -5.15 5.29
CA LYS A 18 11.58 -4.25 4.18
C LYS A 18 10.57 -4.24 3.03
N SER A 19 9.72 -5.26 2.95
CA SER A 19 8.74 -5.44 1.90
C SER A 19 7.34 -4.96 2.30
N ALA A 20 7.19 -4.33 3.49
CA ALA A 20 5.92 -3.78 3.93
C ALA A 20 5.39 -2.70 2.97
N VAL A 21 4.09 -2.76 2.69
CA VAL A 21 3.41 -1.90 1.71
C VAL A 21 2.58 -0.83 2.41
N LEU A 22 2.71 0.40 1.94
CA LEU A 22 1.79 1.50 2.23
C LEU A 22 0.95 1.78 0.99
N VAL A 23 -0.37 1.75 1.13
CA VAL A 23 -1.32 2.14 0.07
C VAL A 23 -2.08 3.39 0.51
N SER A 24 -2.03 4.43 -0.32
CA SER A 24 -2.83 5.65 -0.15
C SER A 24 -4.12 5.53 -0.95
N VAL A 25 -5.25 5.67 -0.27
CA VAL A 25 -6.59 5.71 -0.88
C VAL A 25 -7.04 7.17 -0.95
N GLU A 26 -7.19 7.68 -2.17
CA GLU A 26 -7.58 9.07 -2.45
C GLU A 26 -8.38 9.18 -3.76
N SER A 27 -8.89 10.37 -4.07
CA SER A 27 -9.66 10.61 -5.29
C SER A 27 -8.76 10.76 -6.51
N LEU A 28 -8.93 9.88 -7.51
CA LEU A 28 -8.17 9.91 -8.77
C LEU A 28 -8.23 11.26 -9.49
N TRP A 29 -9.41 11.87 -9.58
CA TRP A 29 -9.60 13.14 -10.29
C TRP A 29 -8.81 14.27 -9.64
N ARG A 30 -8.61 14.22 -8.33
CA ARG A 30 -7.75 15.20 -7.63
C ARG A 30 -6.29 15.05 -8.02
N TRP A 31 -5.81 13.81 -8.14
CA TRP A 31 -4.47 13.57 -8.63
C TRP A 31 -4.29 14.07 -10.08
N ALA A 32 -5.31 13.87 -10.91
CA ALA A 32 -5.30 14.30 -12.32
C ALA A 32 -5.40 15.84 -12.49
N ASP A 33 -6.13 16.54 -11.62
CA ASP A 33 -6.41 17.97 -11.74
C ASP A 33 -5.32 18.89 -11.13
N GLY A 34 -4.28 18.30 -10.51
CA GLY A 34 -2.97 18.94 -10.37
C GLY A 34 -2.63 19.62 -9.03
N GLU A 35 -3.54 19.72 -8.06
CA GLU A 35 -3.19 20.29 -6.74
C GLU A 35 -3.80 19.49 -5.58
N ARG A 36 -2.93 18.88 -4.77
CA ARG A 36 -3.30 18.30 -3.47
C ARG A 36 -3.36 19.42 -2.43
N GLY A 37 -4.57 19.75 -1.97
CA GLY A 37 -4.78 20.61 -0.82
C GLY A 37 -4.39 19.91 0.48
N LYS A 38 -3.93 20.69 1.48
CA LYS A 38 -3.61 20.17 2.82
C LYS A 38 -4.80 19.53 3.54
N GLU A 39 -6.03 19.85 3.12
CA GLU A 39 -7.29 19.37 3.72
C GLU A 39 -7.93 18.24 2.91
N ASP A 40 -7.24 17.74 1.88
CA ASP A 40 -7.80 16.71 1.04
C ASP A 40 -7.90 15.37 1.79
N PRO A 41 -9.08 14.72 1.78
CA PRO A 41 -9.27 13.46 2.47
C PRO A 41 -8.47 12.38 1.74
N PHE A 42 -7.64 11.69 2.51
CA PHE A 42 -6.94 10.49 2.11
C PHE A 42 -6.91 9.53 3.31
N GLN A 43 -6.68 8.26 3.02
CA GLN A 43 -6.45 7.26 4.04
C GLN A 43 -5.26 6.40 3.64
N ASN A 44 -4.35 6.16 4.59
CA ASN A 44 -3.29 5.18 4.39
C ASN A 44 -3.72 3.85 5.00
N ILE A 45 -3.43 2.76 4.30
CA ILE A 45 -3.52 1.40 4.82
C ILE A 45 -2.14 0.73 4.72
N TYR A 46 -1.86 -0.15 5.67
CA TYR A 46 -0.59 -0.87 5.79
C TYR A 46 -0.82 -2.35 5.48
N ILE A 47 0.09 -2.98 4.75
CA ILE A 47 -0.10 -4.34 4.25
C ILE A 47 1.24 -5.08 4.23
N HIS A 48 1.26 -6.37 4.58
CA HIS A 48 2.41 -7.22 4.28
C HIS A 48 2.58 -7.40 2.76
N SER A 49 3.81 -7.52 2.28
CA SER A 49 4.10 -7.82 0.86
C SER A 49 3.33 -9.04 0.34
N THR A 50 3.36 -10.13 1.09
CA THR A 50 2.70 -11.40 0.73
C THR A 50 1.19 -11.22 0.62
N CYS A 51 0.58 -10.54 1.59
CA CYS A 51 -0.84 -10.23 1.56
C CYS A 51 -1.20 -9.31 0.38
N ALA A 52 -0.32 -8.38 0.01
CA ALA A 52 -0.52 -7.52 -1.15
C ALA A 52 -0.48 -8.34 -2.46
N LYS A 53 0.52 -9.21 -2.65
CA LYS A 53 0.60 -10.08 -3.84
C LYS A 53 -0.61 -10.99 -4.01
N ASP A 54 -1.07 -11.59 -2.91
CA ASP A 54 -2.19 -12.53 -2.93
C ASP A 54 -3.54 -11.84 -3.17
N ARG A 55 -3.70 -10.58 -2.75
CA ARG A 55 -5.00 -9.90 -2.70
C ARG A 55 -5.13 -8.70 -3.65
N MET A 56 -4.03 -8.14 -4.14
CA MET A 56 -4.00 -6.96 -5.01
C MET A 56 -3.61 -7.32 -6.45
N THR A 57 -4.25 -8.35 -7.00
CA THR A 57 -4.15 -8.66 -8.42
C THR A 57 -5.06 -7.72 -9.21
N GLY A 58 -4.47 -6.79 -9.98
CA GLY A 58 -5.24 -5.90 -10.84
C GLY A 58 -5.67 -6.59 -12.13
N ALA A 59 -6.71 -6.05 -12.78
CA ALA A 59 -7.16 -6.53 -14.08
C ALA A 59 -6.20 -6.16 -15.22
N THR A 60 -5.43 -5.07 -15.06
CA THR A 60 -4.55 -4.51 -16.09
C THR A 60 -3.18 -4.07 -15.55
N MET A 61 -2.95 -4.23 -14.24
CA MET A 61 -1.74 -3.79 -13.56
C MET A 61 -1.42 -4.76 -12.43
N GLU A 62 -0.14 -5.07 -12.26
CA GLU A 62 0.39 -5.88 -11.18
C GLU A 62 1.29 -5.02 -10.30
N LEU A 63 1.48 -5.44 -9.05
CA LEU A 63 2.48 -4.82 -8.20
C LEU A 63 3.86 -5.22 -8.71
N ASP A 64 4.69 -4.23 -9.02
CA ASP A 64 6.04 -4.43 -9.54
C ASP A 64 6.89 -5.23 -8.52
N PRO A 65 7.54 -6.35 -8.90
CA PRO A 65 8.37 -7.17 -8.01
C PRO A 65 9.48 -6.37 -7.31
N SER A 66 10.01 -5.33 -7.95
CA SER A 66 11.04 -4.45 -7.38
C SER A 66 10.55 -3.67 -6.16
N VAL A 67 9.24 -3.49 -5.99
CA VAL A 67 8.64 -2.88 -4.78
C VAL A 67 8.86 -3.77 -3.55
N PHE A 68 9.15 -5.05 -3.76
CA PHE A 68 9.33 -6.03 -2.69
C PHE A 68 10.79 -6.49 -2.51
N ASP A 69 11.77 -5.79 -3.11
CA ASP A 69 13.19 -6.20 -3.14
C ASP A 69 13.39 -7.63 -3.70
N GLU A 70 12.55 -8.06 -4.65
CA GLU A 70 12.71 -9.34 -5.35
C GLU A 70 13.49 -9.16 -6.65
N ASP A 71 14.47 -10.05 -6.89
CA ASP A 71 15.13 -10.16 -8.20
C ASP A 71 14.13 -10.77 -9.21
N ASP A 72 13.96 -10.10 -10.35
CA ASP A 72 13.01 -10.39 -11.45
C ASP A 72 13.21 -11.78 -12.10
#